data_AF-W1XJ14-F1
#
_entry.id   AF-W1XJ14-F1
#
_cell.length_a   1.000
_cell.length_b   1.000
_cell.length_c   1.000
_cell.angle_alpha   90.00
_cell.angle_beta   90.00
_cell.angle_gamma   90.00
#
_symmetry.space_group_name_H-M   'P 1'
#
loop_
_entity.id
_entity.type
_entity.pdbx_description
1 polymer ?
#
loop_
_entity_poly.entity_id
_entity_poly.type
_entity_poly.pdbx_seq_one_letter_code
_entity_poly.pdbx_strand_id
1 'polypeptide(L)'
;YKKNDYSYGQNATDLSRFSNNNELYFSLKSIKKFIPWVRKIYIITDNQTPEWIDLYSNVTIIDHRDIIPKEYLPTFNSHVIEAYLHKIKDLSEYFLYFNDDVFVSREIPKSHFFKSNGISSLFIT
;
A
#
# COMPACT_ATOMS: atom_id res chain seq x y z
N TYR A 1 -24.19 41.68 -5.21
CA TYR A 1 -23.01 41.66 -4.31
C TYR A 1 -23.23 40.54 -3.30
N LYS A 2 -22.45 39.48 -3.10
CA LYS A 2 -21.19 38.93 -3.65
C LYS A 2 -21.30 37.40 -3.50
N LYS A 3 -20.91 36.63 -4.53
CA LYS A 3 -20.61 35.18 -4.42
C LYS A 3 -19.26 35.07 -3.71
N ASN A 4 -19.16 34.23 -2.68
CA ASN A 4 -17.89 33.91 -2.04
C ASN A 4 -17.16 32.87 -2.90
N ASP A 5 -16.17 33.34 -3.66
CA ASP A 5 -15.19 32.51 -4.35
C ASP A 5 -14.25 31.90 -3.31
N TYR A 6 -14.52 30.66 -2.93
CA TYR A 6 -13.50 29.82 -2.30
C TYR A 6 -12.49 29.46 -3.39
N SER A 7 -11.32 30.09 -3.32
CA SER A 7 -10.16 29.72 -4.13
C SER A 7 -9.72 28.31 -3.79
N TYR A 8 -10.24 27.32 -4.52
CA TYR A 8 -9.59 26.02 -4.65
C TYR A 8 -8.19 26.27 -5.18
N GLY A 9 -7.16 25.81 -4.47
CA GLY A 9 -5.79 25.88 -4.95
C GLY A 9 -5.70 25.22 -6.33
N GLN A 10 -5.12 25.92 -7.30
CA GLN A 10 -5.13 25.55 -8.73
C GLN A 10 -4.45 24.20 -9.06
N ASN A 11 -3.91 23.49 -8.05
CA ASN A 11 -3.26 22.18 -8.19
C ASN A 11 -4.07 21.04 -7.55
N ALA A 12 -5.30 21.28 -7.08
CA ALA A 12 -6.13 20.26 -6.42
C ALA A 12 -6.95 19.39 -7.39
N THR A 13 -7.00 19.76 -8.68
CA THR A 13 -7.80 19.08 -9.72
C THR A 13 -6.93 18.53 -10.86
N ASP A 14 -5.64 18.33 -10.62
CA ASP A 14 -4.71 17.91 -11.66
C ASP A 14 -4.97 16.44 -12.04
N LEU A 15 -5.27 16.20 -13.32
CA LEU A 15 -5.46 14.89 -13.93
C LEU A 15 -4.23 13.98 -13.73
N SER A 16 -3.07 14.58 -13.47
CA SER A 16 -1.82 13.89 -13.12
C SER A 16 -1.90 13.05 -11.83
N ARG A 17 -2.79 13.40 -10.88
CA ARG A 17 -3.05 12.58 -9.67
C ARG A 17 -3.90 11.33 -9.95
N PHE A 18 -4.65 11.31 -11.06
CA PHE A 18 -5.44 10.17 -11.51
C PHE A 18 -4.75 9.37 -12.61
N SER A 19 -3.62 9.86 -13.14
CA SER A 19 -2.71 9.08 -13.98
C SER A 19 -2.04 8.02 -13.11
N ASN A 20 -2.71 6.88 -12.98
CA ASN A 20 -2.15 5.69 -12.39
C ASN A 20 -0.98 5.24 -13.29
N ASN A 21 0.24 5.70 -13.00
CA ASN A 21 1.46 5.47 -13.79
C ASN A 21 1.94 4.01 -13.77
N ASN A 22 1.03 3.07 -13.46
CA ASN A 22 1.32 1.68 -13.18
C ASN A 22 2.36 1.50 -12.06
N GLU A 23 2.54 2.49 -11.18
CA GLU A 23 3.51 2.46 -10.07
C GLU A 23 3.26 1.23 -9.19
N LEU A 24 2.02 1.03 -8.74
CA LEU A 24 1.62 -0.16 -7.99
C LEU A 24 1.91 -1.48 -8.74
N TYR A 25 1.68 -1.51 -10.06
CA TYR A 25 1.97 -2.69 -10.89
C TYR A 25 3.47 -2.99 -10.91
N PHE A 26 4.30 -1.97 -11.13
CA PHE A 26 5.75 -2.11 -11.17
C PHE A 26 6.32 -2.42 -9.78
N SER A 27 5.77 -1.84 -8.71
CA SER A 27 6.13 -2.12 -7.32
C SER A 27 5.87 -3.58 -7.00
N LEU A 28 4.65 -4.08 -7.24
CA LEU A 28 4.30 -5.49 -7.06
C LEU A 28 5.21 -6.42 -7.86
N LYS A 29 5.45 -6.09 -9.14
CA LYS A 29 6.32 -6.88 -10.02
C LYS A 29 7.75 -6.94 -9.49
N SER A 30 8.26 -5.85 -8.94
CA SER A 30 9.59 -5.79 -8.34
C SER A 30 9.67 -6.67 -7.09
N ILE A 31 8.66 -6.62 -6.21
CA ILE A 31 8.58 -7.45 -5.00
C ILE A 31 8.56 -8.93 -5.37
N LYS A 32 7.70 -9.33 -6.32
CA LYS A 32 7.62 -10.74 -6.75
C LYS A 32 8.91 -11.23 -7.39
N LYS A 33 9.65 -10.36 -8.08
CA LYS A 33 10.93 -10.69 -8.71
C LYS A 33 12.07 -10.84 -7.71
N PHE A 34 12.15 -9.95 -6.72
CA PHE A 34 13.33 -9.82 -5.87
C PHE A 34 13.13 -10.30 -4.43
N ILE A 35 11.90 -10.61 -4.03
CA ILE A 35 11.56 -11.15 -2.71
C ILE A 35 10.67 -12.40 -2.88
N PRO A 36 11.15 -13.47 -3.55
CA PRO A 36 10.34 -14.61 -3.95
C PRO A 36 9.81 -15.46 -2.77
N TRP A 37 10.36 -15.25 -1.57
CA TRP A 37 9.94 -15.93 -0.34
C TRP A 37 8.68 -15.33 0.29
N VAL A 38 8.14 -14.22 -0.25
CA VAL A 38 6.86 -13.65 0.20
C VAL A 38 5.71 -14.55 -0.24
N ARG A 39 4.98 -15.08 0.75
CA ARG A 39 3.89 -16.05 0.53
C ARG A 39 2.58 -15.42 0.08
N LYS A 40 2.21 -14.27 0.64
CA LYS A 40 0.92 -13.59 0.44
C LYS A 40 1.13 -12.09 0.48
N ILE A 41 0.49 -11.38 -0.43
CA ILE A 41 0.60 -9.93 -0.57
C ILE A 41 -0.80 -9.35 -0.38
N TYR A 42 -0.91 -8.32 0.45
CA TYR A 42 -2.15 -7.58 0.67
C TYR A 42 -1.96 -6.18 0.10
N ILE A 43 -2.91 -5.72 -0.71
CA ILE A 43 -2.91 -4.36 -1.26
C ILE A 43 -4.14 -3.66 -0.68
N ILE A 44 -3.90 -2.57 0.05
CA ILE A 44 -4.97 -1.79 0.67
C ILE A 44 -5.36 -0.68 -0.29
N THR A 45 -6.65 -0.55 -0.59
CA THR A 45 -7.16 0.45 -1.53
C THR A 45 -8.39 1.18 -0.98
N ASP A 46 -8.70 2.33 -1.57
CA ASP A 46 -9.95 3.06 -1.34
C ASP A 46 -10.94 2.75 -2.48
N ASN A 47 -11.60 1.58 -2.40
CA ASN A 47 -12.59 1.11 -3.38
C ASN A 47 -12.07 1.00 -4.83
N GLN A 48 -10.76 0.77 -4.99
CA GLN A 48 -10.09 0.63 -6.30
C GLN A 48 -9.59 -0.81 -6.46
N THR A 49 -9.85 -1.40 -7.61
CA THR A 49 -9.34 -2.74 -7.95
C THR A 49 -8.64 -2.68 -9.30
N PRO A 50 -7.31 -2.87 -9.36
CA PRO A 50 -6.59 -2.92 -10.63
C PRO A 50 -6.99 -4.15 -11.45
N GLU A 51 -7.21 -3.98 -12.76
CA GLU A 51 -7.66 -5.08 -13.66
C GLU A 51 -6.66 -6.25 -13.73
N TRP A 52 -5.38 -5.97 -13.53
CA TRP A 52 -4.31 -6.97 -13.60
C TRP A 52 -4.21 -7.84 -12.34
N ILE A 53 -4.99 -7.57 -11.29
CA ILE A 53 -4.85 -8.24 -10.00
C ILE A 53 -5.11 -9.74 -10.07
N ASP A 54 -6.08 -10.14 -10.90
CA ASP A 54 -6.50 -11.54 -11.06
C ASP A 54 -5.41 -12.43 -11.69
N LEU A 55 -4.36 -11.82 -12.26
CA LEU A 55 -3.17 -12.53 -12.73
C LEU A 55 -2.32 -13.09 -11.57
N TYR A 56 -2.58 -12.66 -10.33
CA TYR A 56 -1.76 -13.00 -9.17
C TYR A 56 -2.56 -13.72 -8.08
N SER A 57 -2.44 -15.05 -8.03
CA SER A 57 -3.14 -15.91 -7.06
C SER A 57 -2.77 -15.68 -5.59
N ASN A 58 -1.64 -15.04 -5.32
CA ASN A 58 -1.15 -14.77 -3.97
C ASN A 58 -1.33 -13.31 -3.53
N VAL A 59 -2.12 -12.52 -4.26
CA VAL A 59 -2.42 -11.13 -3.94
C VAL A 59 -3.89 -11.01 -3.53
N THR A 60 -4.18 -10.22 -2.50
CA THR A 60 -5.53 -9.94 -2.03
C THR A 60 -5.73 -8.44 -1.89
N ILE A 61 -6.76 -7.90 -2.54
CA ILE A 61 -7.19 -6.51 -2.33
C ILE A 61 -7.98 -6.44 -1.03
N ILE A 62 -7.69 -5.44 -0.21
CA ILE A 62 -8.41 -5.11 1.00
C ILE A 62 -8.89 -3.68 0.87
N ASP A 63 -10.18 -3.45 1.06
CA ASP A 63 -10.66 -2.09 1.16
C ASP A 63 -10.31 -1.53 2.53
N HIS A 64 -9.78 -0.32 2.61
CA HIS A 64 -9.46 0.32 3.90
C HIS A 64 -10.69 0.45 4.82
N ARG A 65 -11.92 0.45 4.27
CA ARG A 65 -13.18 0.38 5.04
C ARG A 65 -13.37 -0.93 5.81
N ASP A 66 -12.68 -1.99 5.43
CA ASP A 66 -12.76 -3.29 6.10
C ASP A 66 -11.90 -3.34 7.38
N ILE A 67 -10.90 -2.46 7.48
CA ILE A 67 -9.92 -2.47 8.58
C ILE A 67 -9.93 -1.18 9.42
N ILE A 68 -10.37 -0.05 8.86
CA ILE A 68 -10.40 1.26 9.54
C ILE A 68 -11.84 1.60 9.97
N PRO A 69 -12.05 2.09 11.20
CA PRO A 69 -13.35 2.62 11.64
C PRO A 69 -13.84 3.78 10.75
N LYS A 70 -15.15 3.82 10.49
CA LYS A 70 -15.79 4.81 9.60
C LYS A 70 -15.51 6.27 9.96
N GLU A 71 -15.26 6.56 11.24
CA GLU A 71 -14.94 7.90 11.74
C GLU A 71 -13.60 8.45 11.22
N TYR A 72 -12.71 7.58 10.72
CA TYR A 72 -11.40 7.95 10.18
C TYR A 72 -11.34 7.82 8.64
N LEU A 73 -12.49 7.66 7.97
CA LEU A 73 -12.59 7.42 6.52
C LEU A 73 -13.36 8.54 5.79
N PRO A 74 -13.07 8.80 4.50
CA PRO A 74 -11.95 8.26 3.73
C PRO A 74 -10.62 8.90 4.14
N THR A 75 -9.54 8.12 4.15
CA THR A 75 -8.20 8.62 4.45
C THR A 75 -7.21 8.21 3.38
N PHE A 76 -6.34 9.15 3.02
CA PHE A 76 -5.14 8.91 2.21
C PHE A 76 -3.86 9.05 3.05
N ASN A 77 -4.01 9.18 4.38
CA ASN A 77 -2.88 9.30 5.29
C ASN A 77 -2.35 7.89 5.61
N SER A 78 -1.13 7.61 5.17
CA SER A 78 -0.45 6.33 5.40
C SER A 78 -0.37 5.98 6.88
N HIS A 79 -0.13 6.94 7.77
CA HIS A 79 -0.06 6.68 9.22
C HIS A 79 -1.38 6.16 9.80
N VAL A 80 -2.51 6.61 9.27
CA VAL A 80 -3.81 6.09 9.70
C VAL A 80 -3.93 4.65 9.22
N ILE A 81 -3.59 4.35 7.96
CA ILE A 81 -3.65 3.00 7.40
C ILE A 81 -2.69 2.05 8.16
N GLU A 82 -1.47 2.49 8.41
CA GLU A 82 -0.42 1.79 9.17
C GLU A 82 -0.92 1.37 10.55
N ALA A 83 -1.64 2.25 11.26
CA ALA A 83 -2.19 1.97 12.58
C ALA A 83 -3.19 0.81 12.57
N TYR A 84 -3.85 0.53 11.45
CA TYR A 84 -4.89 -0.50 11.33
C TYR A 84 -4.45 -1.74 10.53
N LEU A 85 -3.20 -1.83 10.05
CA LEU A 85 -2.70 -3.02 9.33
C LEU A 85 -2.90 -4.32 10.11
N HIS A 86 -2.74 -4.28 11.44
CA HIS A 86 -2.92 -5.42 12.34
C HIS A 86 -4.35 -6.01 12.32
N LYS A 87 -5.34 -5.30 11.77
CA LYS A 87 -6.72 -5.80 11.60
C LYS A 87 -6.91 -6.65 10.35
N ILE A 88 -5.92 -6.71 9.45
CA ILE A 88 -5.97 -7.57 8.28
C ILE A 88 -6.11 -9.03 8.70
N LYS A 89 -7.17 -9.69 8.25
CA LYS A 89 -7.40 -11.11 8.51
C LYS A 89 -6.29 -11.95 7.89
N ASP A 90 -5.80 -12.93 8.65
CA ASP A 90 -4.70 -13.82 8.25
C ASP A 90 -3.38 -13.07 7.96
N LEU A 91 -3.20 -11.87 8.52
CA LEU A 91 -1.90 -11.21 8.52
C LEU A 91 -0.91 -12.02 9.36
N SER A 92 0.27 -12.21 8.81
CA SER A 92 1.38 -12.89 9.47
C SER A 92 1.90 -12.06 10.63
N GLU A 93 2.33 -12.67 11.74
CA GLU A 93 3.04 -11.96 12.83
C GLU A 93 4.27 -11.21 12.32
N TYR A 94 4.92 -11.79 11.30
CA TYR A 94 6.03 -11.19 10.57
C TYR A 94 5.57 -10.83 9.16
N PHE A 95 5.47 -9.53 8.88
CA PHE A 95 5.08 -9.00 7.58
C PHE A 95 6.04 -7.87 7.15
N LEU A 96 6.05 -7.58 5.85
CA LEU A 96 6.71 -6.42 5.29
C LEU A 96 5.65 -5.41 4.90
N TYR A 97 5.94 -4.13 5.10
CA TYR A 97 5.14 -3.02 4.63
C TYR A 97 5.89 -2.26 3.53
N PHE A 98 5.18 -1.91 2.48
CA PHE A 98 5.67 -1.13 1.36
C PHE A 98 4.58 -0.13 0.96
N ASN A 99 4.99 1.12 0.71
CA ASN A 99 4.16 2.07 -0.03
C ASN A 99 4.14 1.70 -1.52
N ASP A 100 3.20 2.29 -2.27
CA ASP A 100 2.99 2.08 -3.70
C ASP A 100 4.13 2.62 -4.58
N ASP A 101 4.91 3.57 -4.08
CA ASP A 101 6.08 4.17 -4.72
C ASP A 101 7.42 3.47 -4.37
N VAL A 102 7.38 2.36 -3.63
CA VAL A 102 8.60 1.60 -3.28
C VAL A 102 8.87 0.49 -4.29
N PHE A 103 10.11 0.45 -4.79
CA PHE A 103 10.58 -0.55 -5.74
C PHE A 103 11.81 -1.29 -5.21
N VAL A 104 11.82 -2.61 -5.40
CA VAL A 104 12.97 -3.46 -5.07
C VAL A 104 13.84 -3.62 -6.31
N SER A 105 15.15 -3.41 -6.20
CA SER A 105 16.07 -3.41 -7.35
C SER A 105 17.06 -4.59 -7.38
N ARG A 106 17.12 -5.38 -6.30
CA ARG A 106 17.99 -6.55 -6.16
C ARG A 106 17.35 -7.57 -5.24
N GLU A 107 17.76 -8.82 -5.34
CA GLU A 107 17.26 -9.88 -4.48
C GLU A 107 17.55 -9.58 -3.00
N ILE A 108 16.52 -9.67 -2.16
CA ILE A 108 16.64 -9.42 -0.71
C ILE A 108 16.29 -10.72 0.03
N PRO A 109 17.24 -11.34 0.76
CA PRO A 109 16.96 -12.54 1.53
C PRO A 109 16.12 -12.22 2.77
N LYS A 110 15.37 -13.21 3.27
CA LYS A 110 14.54 -13.08 4.48
C LYS A 110 15.33 -12.59 5.70
N SER A 111 16.59 -13.00 5.82
CA SER A 111 17.52 -12.61 6.89
C SER A 111 17.84 -11.11 6.93
N HIS A 112 17.54 -10.37 5.85
CA HIS A 112 17.67 -8.92 5.81
C HIS A 112 16.66 -8.22 6.74
N PHE A 113 15.43 -8.72 6.77
CA PHE A 113 14.33 -8.14 7.55
C PHE A 113 14.13 -8.81 8.91
N PHE A 114 14.29 -10.14 8.95
CA PHE A 114 14.03 -10.94 10.13
C PHE A 114 15.32 -11.60 10.58
N LYS A 115 15.89 -11.07 11.67
CA LYS A 115 17.04 -11.70 12.33
C LYS A 115 16.57 -12.86 13.21
N SER A 116 17.43 -13.86 13.39
CA SER A 116 17.15 -15.08 14.18
C SER A 116 16.84 -14.82 15.65
N ASN A 117 17.08 -13.61 16.16
CA ASN A 117 16.73 -13.16 17.50
C ASN A 117 15.35 -12.50 17.62
N GLY A 118 14.51 -12.57 16.57
CA GLY A 118 13.14 -12.03 16.58
C GLY A 118 13.02 -10.52 16.38
N ILE A 119 14.13 -9.82 16.15
CA ILE A 119 14.11 -8.37 15.86
C ILE A 119 13.69 -8.14 14.41
N SER A 120 12.58 -7.42 14.23
CA SER A 120 12.10 -6.94 12.93
C SER A 120 12.80 -5.63 12.57
N SER A 121 13.36 -5.56 11.36
CA SER A 121 13.90 -4.31 10.81
C SER A 121 12.76 -3.52 10.16
N LEU A 122 12.38 -2.39 10.76
CA LEU A 122 11.42 -1.45 10.19
C LEU A 122 12.15 -0.48 9.25
N PHE A 123 11.76 -0.47 7.98
CA PHE A 123 12.24 0.50 6.99
C PHE A 123 11.07 1.43 6.68
N ILE A 124 11.10 2.64 7.24
CA ILE A 124 10.18 3.74 6.88
C ILE A 124 10.95 4.61 5.91
N THR A 125 10.36 4.92 4.75
CA THR A 125 10.87 5.92 3.82
C THR A 125 10.02 7.17 3.94
#